data_AF-A0A8S9XJC9-F1
#
_entry.id   AF-A0A8S9XJC9-F1
#
_cell.length_a   1.000
_cell.length_b   1.000
_cell.length_c   1.000
_cell.angle_alpha   90.00
_cell.angle_beta   90.00
_cell.angle_gamma   90.00
#
_symmetry.space_group_name_H-M   'P 1'
#
loop_
_entity.id
_entity.type
_entity.pdbx_description
1 polymer ?
#
loop_
_entity_poly.entity_id
_entity_poly.type
_entity_poly.pdbx_seq_one_letter_code
_entity_poly.pdbx_strand_id
1 'polypeptide(L)'
;MFLQRLPANVRAILASSSDPLDTLASMADKILEFSPSHSHAVYAVGPSNTTDDRFSRLEAQVAQVSEALAELKFRGRASSQ
;
A
#
# COMPACT_ATOMS: atom_id res chain seq x y z
N MET A 1 -12.97 3.01 -11.54
CA MET A 1 -12.95 4.49 -11.43
C MET A 1 -11.70 5.05 -12.10
N PHE A 2 -11.79 6.14 -12.87
CA PHE A 2 -10.64 6.76 -13.57
C PHE A 2 -9.51 7.17 -12.60
N LEU A 3 -9.85 7.85 -11.50
CA LEU A 3 -8.91 8.28 -10.47
C LEU A 3 -8.08 7.14 -9.84
N GLN A 4 -8.62 5.93 -9.78
CA GLN A 4 -7.90 4.76 -9.25
C GLN A 4 -6.78 4.27 -10.18
N ARG A 5 -6.84 4.61 -11.48
CA ARG A 5 -5.83 4.25 -12.48
C ARG A 5 -4.64 5.22 -12.49
N LEU A 6 -4.75 6.36 -11.82
CA LEU A 6 -3.69 7.36 -11.73
C LEU A 6 -2.74 7.09 -10.56
N PRO A 7 -1.47 7.52 -10.64
CA PRO A 7 -0.54 7.51 -9.52
C PRO A 7 -1.07 8.24 -8.28
N ALA A 8 -0.61 7.84 -7.09
CA ALA A 8 -1.14 8.34 -5.82
C ALA A 8 -1.01 9.87 -5.66
N ASN A 9 0.08 10.45 -6.15
CA ASN A 9 0.31 11.90 -6.18
C ASN A 9 -0.71 12.61 -7.08
N VAL A 10 -0.95 12.10 -8.29
CA VAL A 10 -1.93 12.69 -9.22
C VAL A 10 -3.35 12.55 -8.68
N ARG A 11 -3.67 11.38 -8.10
CA ARG A 11 -4.98 11.14 -7.47
C ARG A 11 -5.24 12.08 -6.29
N ALA A 12 -4.23 12.32 -5.44
CA ALA A 12 -4.38 13.23 -4.30
C ALA A 12 -4.68 14.67 -4.74
N ILE A 13 -4.11 15.10 -5.87
CA ILE A 13 -4.35 16.43 -6.46
C ILE A 13 -5.77 16.51 -7.06
N LEU A 14 -6.20 15.46 -7.76
CA LEU A 14 -7.45 15.45 -8.51
C LEU A 14 -8.68 15.02 -7.69
N ALA A 15 -8.50 14.32 -6.57
CA ALA A 15 -9.60 13.80 -5.74
C ALA A 15 -10.43 14.89 -5.04
N SER A 16 -9.90 16.10 -4.91
CA SER A 16 -10.62 17.26 -4.36
C SER A 16 -11.45 18.01 -5.41
N SER A 17 -11.23 17.75 -6.70
CA SER A 17 -11.99 18.38 -7.78
C SER A 17 -13.27 17.59 -8.08
N SER A 18 -14.37 18.31 -8.29
CA SER A 18 -15.64 17.78 -8.79
C SER A 18 -15.83 18.02 -10.29
N ASP A 19 -14.76 18.32 -11.02
CA ASP A 19 -14.80 18.62 -12.44
C ASP A 19 -15.25 17.41 -13.28
N PRO A 20 -15.80 17.64 -14.49
CA PRO A 20 -16.10 16.58 -15.44
C PRO A 20 -14.88 15.72 -15.77
N LEU A 21 -15.15 14.46 -16.10
CA LEU A 21 -14.12 13.44 -16.32
C LEU A 21 -13.10 13.85 -17.41
N ASP A 22 -13.55 14.48 -18.49
CA ASP A 22 -12.68 14.95 -19.58
C ASP A 22 -11.67 16.00 -19.09
N THR A 23 -12.12 16.93 -18.24
CA THR A 23 -11.28 17.95 -17.62
C THR A 23 -10.27 17.31 -16.67
N LEU A 24 -10.74 16.36 -15.85
CA LEU A 24 -9.90 15.62 -14.92
C LEU A 24 -8.82 14.80 -15.64
N ALA A 25 -9.15 14.23 -16.80
CA ALA A 25 -8.23 13.51 -17.65
C ALA A 25 -7.16 14.44 -18.24
N SER A 26 -7.57 15.58 -18.79
CA SER A 26 -6.62 16.58 -19.30
C SER A 26 -5.69 17.11 -18.21
N MET A 27 -6.20 17.34 -16.99
CA MET A 27 -5.38 17.73 -15.85
C MET A 27 -4.40 16.62 -15.44
N ALA A 28 -4.86 15.37 -15.42
CA ALA A 28 -4.00 14.22 -15.12
C ALA A 28 -2.84 14.13 -16.12
N ASP A 29 -3.12 14.26 -17.42
CA ASP A 29 -2.10 14.21 -18.48
C ASP A 29 -1.05 15.31 -18.29
N LYS A 30 -1.48 16.54 -18.01
CA LYS A 30 -0.56 17.65 -17.73
C LYS A 30 0.29 17.40 -16.48
N ILE A 31 -0.31 16.94 -15.39
CA ILE A 31 0.43 16.65 -14.15
C ILE A 31 1.47 15.55 -14.40
N LEU A 32 1.12 14.53 -15.19
CA LEU A 32 2.03 13.45 -15.56
C LEU A 32 3.21 13.93 -16.42
N GLU A 33 2.97 14.91 -17.30
CA GLU A 33 4.02 15.52 -18.13
C GLU A 33 5.06 16.30 -17.31
N PHE A 34 4.61 17.03 -16.28
CA PHE A 34 5.49 17.84 -15.43
C PHE A 34 6.03 17.11 -14.20
N SER A 35 5.49 15.95 -13.84
CA SER A 35 5.99 15.17 -12.71
C SER A 35 7.32 14.51 -13.11
N PRO A 36 8.45 14.87 -12.48
CA PRO A 36 9.74 14.28 -12.81
C PRO A 36 9.70 12.82 -12.38
N SER A 37 9.46 11.93 -13.36
CA SER A 37 9.70 10.48 -13.36
C SER A 37 9.73 9.84 -11.97
N HIS A 38 8.67 10.00 -11.17
CA HIS A 38 8.47 9.11 -10.02
C HIS A 38 7.91 7.82 -10.58
N SER A 39 8.86 7.01 -11.06
CA SER A 39 8.73 5.60 -11.40
C SER A 39 7.44 5.29 -12.15
N HIS A 40 7.55 5.14 -13.46
CA HIS A 40 6.59 4.36 -14.25
C HIS A 40 6.38 3.00 -13.57
N ALA A 41 5.47 2.92 -12.60
CA ALA A 41 4.85 1.71 -12.16
C ALA A 41 3.88 1.36 -13.28
N VAL A 42 4.45 0.82 -14.37
CA VAL A 42 3.71 0.02 -15.32
C VAL A 42 3.15 -1.12 -14.47
N TYR A 43 1.93 -0.95 -13.97
CA TYR A 43 1.16 -2.04 -13.39
C TYR A 43 0.83 -2.97 -14.56
N ALA A 44 1.79 -3.83 -14.91
CA ALA A 44 1.49 -5.04 -15.62
C ALA A 44 0.45 -5.78 -14.76
N VAL A 45 -0.75 -5.97 -15.30
CA VAL A 45 -1.74 -6.88 -14.74
C VAL A 45 -1.20 -8.30 -14.94
N GLY A 46 -0.21 -8.66 -14.14
CA GLY A 46 0.12 -10.04 -13.83
C GLY A 46 -0.71 -10.47 -12.61
N PRO A 47 -0.98 -11.77 -12.43
CA PRO A 47 -1.67 -12.25 -11.22
C PRO A 47 -0.94 -11.73 -9.98
N SER A 48 -1.70 -11.05 -9.12
CA SER A 48 -1.22 -10.32 -7.95
C SER A 48 -0.75 -11.27 -6.85
N ASN A 49 0.42 -11.88 -7.04
CA ASN A 49 1.04 -12.72 -6.00
C ASN A 49 1.63 -11.88 -4.85
N THR A 50 1.85 -10.58 -5.06
CA THR A 50 2.54 -9.71 -4.08
C THR A 50 1.69 -9.41 -2.84
N THR A 51 0.37 -9.40 -2.95
CA THR A 51 -0.54 -9.23 -1.80
C THR A 51 -0.59 -10.48 -0.93
N ASP A 52 -0.55 -11.66 -1.55
CA ASP A 52 -0.55 -12.95 -0.87
C ASP A 52 0.77 -13.13 -0.09
N ASP A 53 1.90 -12.86 -0.75
CA ASP A 53 3.24 -12.88 -0.14
C ASP A 53 3.37 -11.94 1.07
N ARG A 54 2.76 -10.74 0.99
CA ARG A 54 2.76 -9.78 2.10
C ARG A 54 1.90 -10.25 3.25
N PHE A 55 0.75 -10.85 2.97
CA PHE A 55 -0.14 -11.40 3.98
C PHE A 55 0.53 -12.59 4.71
N SER A 56 1.10 -13.56 3.98
CA SER A 56 1.80 -14.69 4.59
C SER A 56 3.00 -14.26 5.44
N ARG A 57 3.74 -13.23 4.99
CA ARG A 57 4.85 -12.66 5.80
C ARG A 57 4.35 -11.99 7.08
N LEU A 58 3.23 -11.28 7.02
CA LEU A 58 2.63 -10.65 8.20
C LEU A 58 2.11 -11.69 9.18
N GLU A 59 1.45 -12.75 8.70
CA GLU A 59 1.00 -13.87 9.53
C GLU A 59 2.17 -14.56 10.25
N ALA A 60 3.27 -14.82 9.53
CA ALA A 60 4.49 -15.38 10.12
C ALA A 60 5.08 -14.50 11.23
N GLN A 61 5.10 -13.17 11.03
CA GLN A 61 5.58 -12.22 12.04
C GLN A 61 4.66 -12.18 13.27
N VAL A 62 3.34 -12.22 13.08
CA VAL A 62 2.37 -12.26 14.19
C VAL A 62 2.53 -13.53 15.00
N ALA A 63 2.74 -14.68 14.36
CA ALA A 63 2.98 -15.95 15.05
C ALA A 63 4.27 -15.88 15.88
N GLN A 64 5.38 -15.40 15.31
CA GLN A 64 6.66 -15.29 15.99
C GLN A 64 6.61 -14.35 17.20
N VAL A 65 5.97 -13.18 17.06
CA VAL A 65 5.81 -12.23 18.17
C VAL A 65 4.92 -12.83 19.27
N SER A 66 3.87 -13.57 18.89
CA SER A 66 2.98 -14.21 19.85
C SER A 66 3.69 -15.31 20.64
N GLU A 67 4.55 -16.09 19.98
CA GLU A 67 5.39 -17.11 20.62
C GLU A 67 6.41 -16.48 21.58
N ALA A 68 7.11 -15.44 21.15
CA ALA A 68 8.06 -14.71 22.00
C ALA A 68 7.38 -14.08 23.22
N LEU A 69 6.15 -13.56 23.06
CA LEU A 69 5.34 -13.05 24.18
C LEU A 69 4.90 -14.16 25.14
N ALA A 70 4.54 -15.33 24.62
CA ALA A 70 4.20 -16.49 25.45
C ALA A 70 5.40 -16.98 26.26
N GLU A 71 6.58 -17.07 25.64
CA GLU A 71 7.83 -17.44 26.29
C GLU A 71 8.22 -16.41 27.37
N LEU A 72 8.14 -15.11 27.05
CA LEU A 72 8.44 -14.05 28.00
C LEU A 72 7.46 -14.04 29.20
N LYS A 73 6.16 -14.26 28.96
CA LYS A 73 5.16 -14.41 30.04
C LYS A 73 5.43 -15.64 30.90
N PHE A 74 5.86 -16.74 30.30
CA PHE A 74 6.20 -17.96 31.03
C PHE A 74 7.44 -17.75 31.93
N ARG A 75 8.48 -17.10 31.40
CA ARG A 75 9.70 -16.74 32.16
C ARG A 75 9.41 -15.75 33.30
N GLY A 76 8.57 -14.75 33.06
CA GLY A 76 8.14 -13.80 34.10
C GLY A 76 7.37 -14.46 35.25
N ARG A 77 6.64 -15.55 34.97
CA ARG A 77 5.96 -16.36 36.00
C ARG A 77 6.91 -17.29 36.76
N ALA A 78 7.89 -17.88 36.08
CA ALA A 78 8.87 -18.77 36.70
C ALA A 78 9.86 -18.06 37.64
N SER A 79 10.10 -16.75 37.46
CA SER A 79 10.96 -15.95 38.35
C SER A 79 10.24 -15.33 39.57
N SER A 80 8.96 -15.64 39.81
CA SER A 80 8.19 -15.14 40.96
C SER A 80 7.74 -16.23 41.95
N GLN A 81 8.43 -17.37 42.00
CA GLN A 81 8.18 -18.43 42.99
C GLN A 81 9.46 -18.79 43.76
#